data_AF-A0A6G1Z2B1-F1
#
_entry.id   AF-A0A6G1Z2B1-F1
#
_cell.length_a   1.000
_cell.length_b   1.000
_cell.length_c   1.000
_cell.angle_alpha   90.00
_cell.angle_beta   90.00
_cell.angle_gamma   90.00
#
_symmetry.space_group_name_H-M   'P 1'
#
loop_
_entity.id
_entity.type
_entity.pdbx_description
1 polymer ?
#
loop_
_entity_poly.entity_id
_entity_poly.type
_entity_poly.pdbx_seq_one_letter_code
_entity_poly.pdbx_strand_id
1 'polypeptide(L)'
;MHSMWKTLLVALLVLVAGCSGGVGGDGATATQTTTVADTADGDTTNGDTGESGDSSSSEDSSSSMAFDFNQSWDEQFREGQYYRYEITSPNLNDTATYEWEVLSATEDEVTIRTKVDAEETTSEQTVTASRDQLYSELSGSPSGSIATVGFNSPYYSGVDGETLEVGDGWEASGTNGNVSFTVERTSSYAGLDCAYFVVQMNGSVFWESCVSPESPLPGYMAFYEEEGDDEPVFEMTLVEYRPGN
;
A
#
# COMPACT_ATOMS: atom_id res chain seq x y z
N MET A 1 30.73 26.05 -2.95
CA MET A 1 29.46 26.78 -2.80
C MET A 1 28.42 25.75 -2.38
N HIS A 2 28.41 25.40 -1.10
CA HIS A 2 27.51 24.40 -0.51
C HIS A 2 26.95 25.02 0.76
N SER A 3 25.69 25.44 0.71
CA SER A 3 24.81 25.68 1.87
C SER A 3 23.63 26.48 1.34
N MET A 4 22.61 25.81 0.78
CA MET A 4 21.27 26.39 0.58
C MET A 4 20.21 25.39 0.08
N TRP A 5 20.33 24.09 0.39
CA TRP A 5 19.29 23.10 0.08
C TRP A 5 19.00 22.26 1.33
N LYS A 6 18.41 22.85 2.35
CA LYS A 6 17.93 22.13 3.55
C LYS A 6 16.58 22.66 4.06
N THR A 7 15.73 23.25 3.21
CA THR A 7 14.53 23.93 3.73
C THR A 7 13.30 23.89 2.82
N LEU A 8 13.00 22.75 2.19
CA LEU A 8 11.72 22.64 1.49
C LEU A 8 11.18 21.20 1.47
N LEU A 9 10.58 20.75 2.58
CA LEU A 9 9.62 19.63 2.61
C LEU A 9 8.89 19.60 3.97
N VAL A 10 8.24 20.71 4.35
CA VAL A 10 7.34 20.78 5.52
C VAL A 10 6.05 21.53 5.15
N ALA A 11 5.53 21.31 3.94
CA ALA A 11 4.32 22.00 3.50
C ALA A 11 3.46 21.13 2.59
N LEU A 12 2.90 20.04 3.12
CA LEU A 12 1.72 19.41 2.52
C LEU A 12 0.95 18.54 3.54
N LEU A 13 0.41 19.16 4.59
CA LEU A 13 -0.43 18.45 5.58
C LEU A 13 -1.75 19.17 5.93
N VAL A 14 -2.21 20.10 5.09
CA VAL A 14 -3.52 20.73 5.32
C VAL A 14 -4.19 20.96 3.97
N LEU A 15 -5.19 20.14 3.63
CA LEU A 15 -6.43 20.53 2.93
C LEU A 15 -7.26 19.30 2.53
N VAL A 16 -7.81 18.58 3.52
CA VAL A 16 -9.11 17.91 3.34
C VAL A 16 -9.93 18.13 4.59
N ALA A 17 -10.67 19.24 4.59
CA ALA A 17 -11.77 19.46 5.52
C ALA A 17 -12.94 20.07 4.75
N GLY A 18 -14.02 19.29 4.63
CA GLY A 18 -15.38 19.82 4.74
C GLY A 18 -16.07 20.29 3.46
N CYS A 19 -16.79 19.36 2.83
CA CYS A 19 -18.10 19.66 2.26
C CYS A 19 -19.00 20.33 3.31
N SER A 20 -19.64 21.45 2.96
CA SER A 20 -20.94 21.81 3.53
C SER A 20 -21.76 22.71 2.59
N GLY A 21 -22.98 22.24 2.28
CA GLY A 21 -24.19 23.06 2.17
C GLY A 21 -24.39 23.96 0.95
N GLY A 22 -25.30 23.56 0.05
CA GLY A 22 -25.77 24.39 -1.06
C GLY A 22 -26.84 25.43 -0.72
N VAL A 23 -27.10 26.34 -1.68
CA VAL A 23 -28.40 26.94 -2.04
C VAL A 23 -28.21 27.95 -3.17
N GLY A 24 -29.13 27.98 -4.13
CA GLY A 24 -29.49 29.18 -4.89
C GLY A 24 -28.94 29.27 -6.31
N GLY A 25 -29.82 29.06 -7.29
CA GLY A 25 -29.53 29.26 -8.71
C GLY A 25 -29.65 30.72 -9.15
N ASP A 26 -29.15 31.01 -10.35
CA ASP A 26 -29.92 31.67 -11.42
C ASP A 26 -29.15 31.53 -12.75
N GLY A 27 -29.90 31.52 -13.84
CA GLY A 27 -29.47 30.97 -15.13
C GLY A 27 -28.45 31.79 -15.93
N ALA A 28 -27.87 31.12 -16.94
CA ALA A 28 -27.45 31.76 -18.19
C ALA A 28 -27.20 30.71 -19.28
N THR A 29 -28.09 30.73 -20.28
CA THR A 29 -27.79 30.77 -21.72
C THR A 29 -27.14 29.55 -22.41
N ALA A 30 -27.93 29.05 -23.37
CA ALA A 30 -27.66 28.05 -24.39
C ALA A 30 -26.43 28.29 -25.27
N THR A 31 -25.87 27.21 -25.82
CA THR A 31 -25.44 27.14 -27.23
C THR A 31 -25.61 25.71 -27.74
N GLN A 32 -26.55 25.55 -28.67
CA GLN A 32 -26.63 24.41 -29.59
C GLN A 32 -25.51 24.54 -30.62
N THR A 33 -24.83 23.45 -30.91
CA THR A 33 -24.11 23.29 -32.18
C THR A 33 -24.68 22.09 -32.91
N THR A 34 -25.51 22.38 -33.89
CA THR A 34 -25.90 21.49 -34.97
C THR A 34 -24.77 21.40 -35.97
N THR A 35 -24.32 20.20 -36.32
CA THR A 35 -23.66 19.97 -37.61
C THR A 35 -24.25 18.73 -38.25
N VAL A 36 -24.82 18.94 -39.44
CA VAL A 36 -25.48 17.96 -40.30
C VAL A 36 -24.45 17.13 -41.07
N ALA A 37 -24.86 15.90 -41.36
CA ALA A 37 -24.20 14.85 -42.12
C ALA A 37 -23.67 15.25 -43.50
N ASP A 38 -22.69 14.48 -43.97
CA ASP A 38 -22.52 14.19 -45.40
C ASP A 38 -22.25 12.69 -45.63
N THR A 39 -22.76 12.20 -46.74
CA THR A 39 -22.96 10.79 -47.11
C THR A 39 -21.94 10.36 -48.18
N ALA A 40 -21.41 9.14 -48.07
CA ALA A 40 -20.97 8.27 -49.17
C ALA A 40 -20.76 6.86 -48.58
N ASP A 41 -21.68 5.91 -48.72
CA ASP A 41 -21.89 5.01 -49.88
C ASP A 41 -20.62 4.29 -50.36
N GLY A 42 -20.66 2.95 -50.30
CA GLY A 42 -19.52 2.06 -50.49
C GLY A 42 -19.88 0.61 -50.19
N ASP A 43 -20.81 0.07 -50.97
CA ASP A 43 -21.15 -1.34 -51.14
C ASP A 43 -19.91 -2.20 -51.51
N THR A 44 -19.69 -3.33 -50.84
CA THR A 44 -19.39 -4.61 -51.50
C THR A 44 -19.39 -5.81 -50.54
N THR A 45 -20.08 -6.84 -51.04
CA THR A 45 -20.40 -8.18 -50.54
C THR A 45 -19.26 -9.22 -50.49
N ASN A 46 -19.57 -10.27 -49.69
CA ASN A 46 -19.22 -11.70 -49.80
C ASN A 46 -18.03 -12.28 -49.02
N GLY A 47 -18.29 -13.39 -48.32
CA GLY A 47 -17.27 -14.40 -48.02
C GLY A 47 -17.51 -15.27 -46.80
N ASP A 48 -18.52 -16.13 -46.82
CA ASP A 48 -18.70 -17.30 -45.95
C ASP A 48 -17.54 -18.29 -46.10
N THR A 49 -16.90 -18.75 -45.02
CA THR A 49 -16.56 -20.18 -44.81
C THR A 49 -16.11 -20.42 -43.35
N GLY A 50 -16.79 -21.33 -42.66
CA GLY A 50 -16.36 -21.84 -41.37
C GLY A 50 -15.19 -22.81 -41.47
N GLU A 51 -14.39 -22.90 -40.41
CA GLU A 51 -13.60 -24.09 -40.11
C GLU A 51 -13.49 -24.25 -38.59
N SER A 52 -13.99 -25.39 -38.12
CA SER A 52 -13.88 -25.87 -36.75
C SER A 52 -12.43 -26.23 -36.45
N GLY A 53 -11.78 -25.43 -35.59
CA GLY A 53 -10.52 -25.78 -34.96
C GLY A 53 -10.76 -26.06 -33.48
N ASP A 54 -10.94 -27.35 -33.17
CA ASP A 54 -10.90 -27.89 -31.82
C ASP A 54 -9.46 -27.75 -31.29
N SER A 55 -9.21 -26.65 -30.60
CA SER A 55 -7.99 -26.43 -29.82
C SER A 55 -8.41 -26.48 -28.36
N SER A 56 -8.47 -27.69 -27.83
CA SER A 56 -8.39 -27.97 -26.40
C SER A 56 -7.03 -27.49 -25.88
N SER A 57 -6.92 -26.18 -25.68
CA SER A 57 -5.88 -25.58 -24.86
C SER A 57 -6.27 -25.91 -23.43
N SER A 58 -5.53 -26.83 -22.83
CA SER A 58 -5.53 -27.05 -21.39
C SER A 58 -5.37 -25.68 -20.72
N GLU A 59 -6.46 -25.20 -20.14
CA GLU A 59 -6.45 -24.14 -19.15
C GLU A 59 -5.62 -24.70 -17.98
N ASP A 60 -4.31 -24.44 -18.02
CA ASP A 60 -3.54 -24.34 -16.79
C ASP A 60 -4.22 -23.22 -16.01
N SER A 61 -5.21 -23.58 -15.21
CA SER A 61 -5.72 -22.75 -14.15
C SER A 61 -4.56 -22.56 -13.17
N SER A 62 -3.65 -21.66 -13.53
CA SER A 62 -2.94 -20.85 -12.55
C SER A 62 -4.05 -20.26 -11.70
N SER A 63 -4.33 -20.93 -10.57
CA SER A 63 -5.26 -20.41 -9.59
C SER A 63 -4.61 -19.11 -9.14
N SER A 64 -5.05 -17.97 -9.68
CA SER A 64 -4.66 -16.67 -9.18
C SER A 64 -5.08 -16.66 -7.71
N MET A 65 -4.12 -16.46 -6.82
CA MET A 65 -4.43 -16.22 -5.42
C MET A 65 -4.93 -14.79 -5.35
N ALA A 66 -6.21 -14.64 -5.01
CA ALA A 66 -6.83 -13.35 -4.76
C ALA A 66 -6.82 -13.06 -3.25
N PHE A 67 -6.55 -11.82 -2.89
CA PHE A 67 -6.52 -11.34 -1.51
C PHE A 67 -7.62 -10.31 -1.30
N ASP A 68 -8.59 -10.62 -0.45
CA ASP A 68 -9.78 -9.78 -0.23
C ASP A 68 -9.62 -8.93 1.04
N PHE A 69 -9.45 -7.61 0.85
CA PHE A 69 -9.29 -6.62 1.92
C PHE A 69 -10.61 -5.97 2.35
N ASN A 70 -11.76 -6.60 2.10
CA ASN A 70 -13.08 -6.12 2.54
C ASN A 70 -13.41 -6.37 4.03
N GLN A 71 -12.46 -6.83 4.83
CA GLN A 71 -12.65 -7.10 6.26
C GLN A 71 -12.55 -5.81 7.08
N SER A 72 -13.28 -5.73 8.19
CA SER A 72 -13.21 -4.56 9.05
C SER A 72 -11.88 -4.52 9.82
N TRP A 73 -11.39 -3.32 10.08
CA TRP A 73 -10.17 -3.10 10.89
C TRP A 73 -10.28 -3.67 12.32
N ASP A 74 -11.50 -3.89 12.83
CA ASP A 74 -11.75 -4.53 14.13
C ASP A 74 -11.32 -6.01 14.14
N GLU A 75 -11.31 -6.68 12.98
CA GLU A 75 -10.93 -8.09 12.85
C GLU A 75 -9.42 -8.29 12.66
N GLN A 76 -8.67 -7.22 12.43
CA GLN A 76 -7.25 -7.34 12.08
C GLN A 76 -6.35 -7.53 13.31
N PHE A 77 -6.58 -6.80 14.40
CA PHE A 77 -5.83 -6.99 15.65
C PHE A 77 -6.46 -8.06 16.54
N ARG A 78 -5.68 -9.10 16.86
CA ARG A 78 -6.09 -10.23 17.70
C ARG A 78 -5.15 -10.38 18.90
N GLU A 79 -5.70 -10.68 20.07
CA GLU A 79 -4.90 -10.87 21.28
C GLU A 79 -3.86 -11.98 21.08
N GLY A 80 -2.62 -11.72 21.47
CA GLY A 80 -1.51 -12.65 21.28
C GLY A 80 -0.92 -12.67 19.87
N GLN A 81 -1.38 -11.79 18.97
CA GLN A 81 -0.69 -11.57 17.70
C GLN A 81 0.73 -11.09 17.95
N TYR A 82 1.68 -11.65 17.21
CA TYR A 82 3.08 -11.30 17.32
C TYR A 82 3.75 -11.25 15.96
N TYR A 83 4.60 -10.24 15.80
CA TYR A 83 5.41 -10.03 14.64
C TYR A 83 6.84 -9.75 15.09
N ARG A 84 7.81 -10.40 14.45
CA ARG A 84 9.22 -10.05 14.53
C ARG A 84 9.76 -9.77 13.15
N TYR A 85 10.33 -8.60 12.97
CA TYR A 85 10.97 -8.14 11.75
C TYR A 85 12.48 -8.08 11.93
N GLU A 86 13.19 -8.37 10.86
CA GLU A 86 14.55 -7.93 10.64
C GLU A 86 14.53 -6.63 9.84
N ILE A 87 15.35 -5.67 10.27
CA ILE A 87 15.47 -4.34 9.66
C ILE A 87 16.88 -4.19 9.12
N THR A 88 16.97 -3.86 7.84
CA THR A 88 18.19 -3.51 7.11
C THR A 88 18.10 -2.06 6.64
N SER A 89 19.20 -1.32 6.77
CA SER A 89 19.32 0.05 6.28
C SER A 89 20.80 0.38 6.11
N PRO A 90 21.19 1.16 5.09
CA PRO A 90 22.56 1.66 4.94
C PRO A 90 23.05 2.48 6.14
N ASN A 91 22.13 2.98 6.98
CA ASN A 91 22.44 3.76 8.18
C ASN A 91 22.64 2.90 9.44
N LEU A 92 22.49 1.57 9.34
CA LEU A 92 22.71 0.62 10.42
C LEU A 92 24.00 -0.17 10.16
N ASN A 93 24.78 -0.42 11.21
CA ASN A 93 25.99 -1.23 11.11
C ASN A 93 25.67 -2.72 10.93
N ASP A 94 24.58 -3.17 11.56
CA ASP A 94 24.10 -4.55 11.59
C ASP A 94 22.56 -4.57 11.51
N THR A 95 21.99 -5.74 11.20
CA THR A 95 20.55 -5.97 11.20
C THR A 95 19.95 -5.66 12.58
N ALA A 96 18.98 -4.76 12.63
CA ALA A 96 18.17 -4.52 13.81
C ALA A 96 16.95 -5.46 13.82
N THR A 97 16.37 -5.69 14.99
CA THR A 97 15.11 -6.43 15.11
C THR A 97 14.01 -5.54 15.66
N TYR A 98 12.80 -5.73 15.15
CA TYR A 98 11.62 -5.01 15.60
C TYR A 98 10.51 -6.01 15.93
N GLU A 99 9.98 -5.92 17.13
CA GLU A 99 8.92 -6.77 17.63
C GLU A 99 7.64 -5.96 17.84
N TRP A 100 6.51 -6.50 17.43
CA TRP A 100 5.18 -5.97 17.66
C TRP A 100 4.30 -7.07 18.24
N GLU A 101 3.75 -6.85 19.43
CA GLU A 101 2.89 -7.80 20.11
C GLU A 101 1.58 -7.14 20.52
N VAL A 102 0.46 -7.74 20.11
CA VAL A 102 -0.87 -7.33 20.56
C VAL A 102 -1.14 -8.02 21.89
N LEU A 103 -1.06 -7.27 22.98
CA LEU A 103 -1.30 -7.78 24.33
C LEU A 103 -2.79 -7.91 24.65
N SER A 104 -3.63 -7.05 24.06
CA SER A 104 -5.08 -7.13 24.14
C SER A 104 -5.71 -6.35 22.99
N ALA A 105 -6.84 -6.81 22.47
CA ALA A 105 -7.65 -6.07 21.51
C ALA A 105 -9.11 -6.14 21.93
N THR A 106 -9.74 -4.98 22.15
CA THR A 106 -11.17 -4.85 22.40
C THR A 106 -11.83 -4.07 21.26
N GLU A 107 -13.15 -3.86 21.34
CA GLU A 107 -13.85 -2.99 20.40
C GLU A 107 -13.33 -1.53 20.49
N ASP A 108 -12.98 -1.05 21.69
CA ASP A 108 -12.62 0.34 21.92
C ASP A 108 -11.11 0.63 21.81
N GLU A 109 -10.27 -0.30 22.26
CA GLU A 109 -8.84 -0.06 22.45
C GLU A 109 -7.98 -1.28 22.10
N VAL A 110 -6.74 -1.03 21.68
CA VAL A 110 -5.72 -2.05 21.48
C VAL A 110 -4.53 -1.73 22.38
N THR A 111 -4.02 -2.75 23.07
CA THR A 111 -2.77 -2.67 23.83
C THR A 111 -1.68 -3.36 23.04
N ILE A 112 -0.61 -2.63 22.73
CA ILE A 112 0.49 -3.12 21.91
C ILE A 112 1.80 -2.88 22.63
N ARG A 113 2.66 -3.89 22.60
CA ARG A 113 4.04 -3.80 23.01
C ARG A 113 4.93 -3.81 21.78
N THR A 114 5.75 -2.77 21.65
CA THR A 114 6.76 -2.66 20.60
C THR A 114 8.14 -2.73 21.22
N LYS A 115 9.07 -3.38 20.54
CA LYS A 115 10.47 -3.42 20.94
C LYS A 115 11.35 -3.29 19.71
N VAL A 116 12.37 -2.46 19.79
CA VAL A 116 13.47 -2.43 18.82
C VAL A 116 14.75 -2.83 19.54
N ASP A 117 15.53 -3.70 18.91
CA ASP A 117 16.84 -4.14 19.37
C ASP A 117 17.84 -3.93 18.22
N ALA A 118 18.73 -2.96 18.40
CA ALA A 118 19.83 -2.65 17.51
C ALA A 118 21.13 -2.59 18.33
N GLU A 119 22.29 -2.73 17.67
CA GLU A 119 23.61 -2.81 18.31
C GLU A 119 23.83 -1.75 19.42
N GLU A 120 23.44 -0.49 19.13
CA GLU A 120 23.67 0.64 20.04
C GLU A 120 22.46 0.98 20.91
N THR A 121 21.28 0.42 20.64
CA THR A 121 20.04 0.83 21.32
C THR A 121 19.01 -0.29 21.34
N THR A 122 18.55 -0.61 22.55
CA THR A 122 17.30 -1.34 22.76
C THR A 122 16.26 -0.38 23.32
N SER A 123 15.06 -0.38 22.75
CA SER A 123 13.94 0.41 23.24
C SER A 123 12.67 -0.44 23.23
N GLU A 124 11.91 -0.41 24.31
CA GLU A 124 10.64 -1.12 24.45
C GLU A 124 9.58 -0.13 24.97
N GLN A 125 8.39 -0.19 24.40
CA GLN A 125 7.25 0.63 24.80
C GLN A 125 5.98 -0.21 24.76
N THR A 126 5.09 0.01 25.72
CA THR A 126 3.71 -0.49 25.68
C THR A 126 2.75 0.69 25.62
N VAL A 127 1.80 0.62 24.69
CA VAL A 127 0.77 1.64 24.48
C VAL A 127 -0.59 0.96 24.56
N THR A 128 -1.54 1.62 25.22
CA THR A 128 -2.97 1.31 25.11
C THR A 128 -3.65 2.54 24.56
N ALA A 129 -4.34 2.39 23.43
CA ALA A 129 -5.02 3.50 22.77
C ALA A 129 -6.15 2.98 21.87
N SER A 130 -7.05 3.89 21.46
CA SER A 130 -7.93 3.62 20.32
C SER A 130 -7.10 3.41 19.05
N ARG A 131 -7.66 2.66 18.09
CA ARG A 131 -6.97 2.30 16.83
C ARG A 131 -6.45 3.53 16.08
N ASP A 132 -7.28 4.57 15.96
CA ASP A 132 -6.92 5.82 15.28
C ASP A 132 -5.81 6.62 15.97
N GLN A 133 -5.60 6.38 17.27
CA GLN A 133 -4.61 7.08 18.09
C GLN A 133 -3.33 6.27 18.28
N LEU A 134 -3.34 4.97 17.97
CA LEU A 134 -2.24 4.05 18.24
C LEU A 134 -0.89 4.56 17.71
N TYR A 135 -0.82 4.94 16.44
CA TYR A 135 0.42 5.45 15.85
C TYR A 135 0.84 6.81 16.44
N SER A 136 -0.13 7.64 16.84
CA SER A 136 0.17 8.91 17.50
C SER A 136 0.76 8.71 18.91
N GLU A 137 0.30 7.71 19.65
CA GLU A 137 0.80 7.36 20.98
C GLU A 137 2.14 6.61 20.93
N LEU A 138 2.37 5.85 19.85
CA LEU A 138 3.69 5.29 19.56
C LEU A 138 4.69 6.38 19.14
N SER A 139 4.22 7.48 18.55
CA SER A 139 5.09 8.55 18.06
C SER A 139 6.01 9.11 19.16
N GLY A 140 7.24 9.45 18.79
CA GLY A 140 8.21 10.03 19.71
C GLY A 140 9.12 9.01 20.43
N SER A 141 8.94 7.71 20.20
CA SER A 141 9.93 6.68 20.55
C SER A 141 10.66 6.12 19.32
N PRO A 142 11.84 5.48 19.51
CA PRO A 142 12.52 4.77 18.43
C PRO A 142 11.63 3.69 17.79
N SER A 143 10.92 2.89 18.59
CA SER A 143 10.03 1.84 18.09
C SER A 143 8.80 2.40 17.38
N GLY A 144 8.28 3.56 17.81
CA GLY A 144 7.16 4.21 17.14
C GLY A 144 7.52 4.88 15.81
N SER A 145 8.77 5.34 15.66
CA SER A 145 9.28 5.83 14.37
C SER A 145 9.26 4.71 13.33
N ILE A 146 9.72 3.51 13.71
CA ILE A 146 9.65 2.31 12.87
C ILE A 146 8.19 1.95 12.55
N ALA A 147 7.30 1.95 13.55
CA ALA A 147 5.88 1.71 13.31
C ALA A 147 5.28 2.67 12.28
N THR A 148 5.62 3.95 12.38
CA THR A 148 5.09 5.00 11.52
C THR A 148 5.61 4.87 10.09
N VAL A 149 6.92 4.65 9.92
CA VAL A 149 7.51 4.47 8.58
C VAL A 149 7.10 3.13 7.97
N GLY A 150 7.09 2.07 8.78
CA GLY A 150 6.79 0.69 8.40
C GLY A 150 5.36 0.46 7.92
N PHE A 151 4.41 0.97 8.71
CA PHE A 151 3.03 0.47 8.69
C PHE A 151 1.99 1.54 8.36
N ASN A 152 2.37 2.82 8.35
CA ASN A 152 1.45 3.92 8.01
C ASN A 152 1.72 4.49 6.60
N SER A 153 1.93 3.60 5.62
CA SER A 153 2.11 4.01 4.23
C SER A 153 0.80 4.51 3.63
N PRO A 154 0.77 5.65 2.92
CA PRO A 154 -0.44 6.13 2.26
C PRO A 154 -0.94 5.13 1.20
N TYR A 155 -0.09 4.27 0.67
CA TYR A 155 -0.47 3.27 -0.34
C TYR A 155 -1.30 2.13 0.24
N TYR A 156 -1.28 1.91 1.56
CA TYR A 156 -2.17 0.95 2.20
C TYR A 156 -3.63 1.40 2.18
N SER A 157 -3.90 2.71 2.13
CA SER A 157 -5.27 3.20 1.91
C SER A 157 -5.80 2.86 0.51
N GLY A 158 -4.92 2.58 -0.45
CA GLY A 158 -5.30 2.17 -1.80
C GLY A 158 -5.60 0.67 -1.94
N VAL A 159 -5.38 -0.13 -0.88
CA VAL A 159 -5.73 -1.55 -0.86
C VAL A 159 -6.97 -1.84 -0.01
N ASP A 160 -7.36 -0.90 0.85
CA ASP A 160 -8.50 -1.06 1.75
C ASP A 160 -9.82 -1.17 0.97
N GLY A 161 -10.59 -2.24 1.21
CA GLY A 161 -11.82 -2.52 0.47
C GLY A 161 -11.66 -3.05 -0.96
N GLU A 162 -10.43 -3.37 -1.37
CA GLU A 162 -10.14 -3.92 -2.70
C GLU A 162 -9.90 -5.44 -2.64
N THR A 163 -10.07 -6.11 -3.77
CA THR A 163 -9.55 -7.47 -3.97
C THR A 163 -8.33 -7.37 -4.86
N LEU A 164 -7.19 -7.89 -4.40
CA LEU A 164 -5.93 -7.84 -5.13
C LEU A 164 -5.58 -9.19 -5.73
N GLU A 165 -5.26 -9.19 -7.01
CA GLU A 165 -4.71 -10.30 -7.78
C GLU A 165 -3.42 -9.89 -8.49
N VAL A 166 -2.58 -10.86 -8.84
CA VAL A 166 -1.37 -10.59 -9.64
C VAL A 166 -1.76 -9.98 -10.98
N GLY A 167 -1.15 -8.83 -11.29
CA GLY A 167 -1.44 -8.04 -12.49
C GLY A 167 -2.36 -6.85 -12.23
N ASP A 168 -3.01 -6.77 -11.07
CA ASP A 168 -3.79 -5.59 -10.70
C ASP A 168 -2.89 -4.38 -10.53
N GLY A 169 -3.38 -3.21 -10.93
CA GLY A 169 -2.59 -1.99 -10.89
C GLY A 169 -3.36 -0.75 -11.29
N TRP A 170 -2.80 0.40 -10.95
CA TRP A 170 -3.26 1.70 -11.42
C TRP A 170 -2.08 2.60 -11.74
N GLU A 171 -2.33 3.62 -12.54
CA GLU A 171 -1.36 4.66 -12.88
C GLU A 171 -2.04 6.03 -12.81
N ALA A 172 -1.33 7.00 -12.24
CA ALA A 172 -1.78 8.39 -12.13
C ALA A 172 -0.62 9.34 -12.48
N SER A 173 -0.86 10.20 -13.47
CA SER A 173 0.10 11.23 -13.86
C SER A 173 -0.30 12.62 -13.32
N GLY A 174 0.67 13.38 -12.83
CA GLY A 174 0.47 14.74 -12.33
C GLY A 174 1.67 15.66 -12.62
N THR A 175 1.61 16.89 -12.10
CA THR A 175 2.70 17.88 -12.26
C THR A 175 4.02 17.45 -11.63
N ASN A 176 3.98 16.47 -10.71
CA ASN A 176 5.14 15.98 -9.96
C ASN A 176 5.68 14.65 -10.51
N GLY A 177 5.18 14.19 -11.66
CA GLY A 177 5.60 12.92 -12.26
C GLY A 177 4.45 11.92 -12.39
N ASN A 178 4.82 10.71 -12.78
CA ASN A 178 3.90 9.58 -12.90
C ASN A 178 4.05 8.66 -11.70
N VAL A 179 2.95 8.23 -11.09
CA VAL A 179 2.95 7.22 -10.03
C VAL A 179 2.16 6.01 -10.50
N SER A 180 2.71 4.82 -10.34
CA SER A 180 2.01 3.57 -10.63
C SER A 180 2.08 2.61 -9.45
N PHE A 181 1.05 1.81 -9.29
CA PHE A 181 0.96 0.69 -8.35
C PHE A 181 0.73 -0.58 -9.17
N THR A 182 1.40 -1.68 -8.82
CA THR A 182 1.19 -2.96 -9.47
C THR A 182 1.40 -4.10 -8.49
N VAL A 183 0.46 -5.05 -8.44
CA VAL A 183 0.63 -6.33 -7.76
C VAL A 183 1.41 -7.25 -8.67
N GLU A 184 2.69 -7.47 -8.36
CA GLU A 184 3.58 -8.19 -9.25
C GLU A 184 3.57 -9.71 -9.03
N ARG A 185 3.35 -10.14 -7.78
CA ARG A 185 3.44 -11.55 -7.40
C ARG A 185 2.75 -11.83 -6.07
N THR A 186 2.54 -13.11 -5.79
CA THR A 186 2.25 -13.62 -4.45
C THR A 186 3.56 -13.94 -3.73
N SER A 187 3.67 -13.64 -2.45
CA SER A 187 4.82 -14.06 -1.62
C SER A 187 4.36 -14.58 -0.25
N SER A 188 5.29 -15.12 0.53
CA SER A 188 5.01 -15.61 1.88
C SER A 188 6.18 -15.26 2.80
N TYR A 189 5.90 -14.66 3.94
CA TYR A 189 6.90 -14.25 4.93
C TYR A 189 6.51 -14.76 6.31
N ALA A 190 7.39 -15.54 6.95
CA ALA A 190 7.08 -16.24 8.21
C ALA A 190 5.76 -17.05 8.19
N GLY A 191 5.37 -17.56 7.02
CA GLY A 191 4.11 -18.30 6.83
C GLY A 191 2.86 -17.43 6.62
N LEU A 192 3.01 -16.10 6.55
CA LEU A 192 1.95 -15.19 6.14
C LEU A 192 1.96 -15.02 4.62
N ASP A 193 0.95 -15.55 3.94
CA ASP A 193 0.76 -15.36 2.51
C ASP A 193 0.22 -13.96 2.21
N CYS A 194 0.78 -13.32 1.19
CA CYS A 194 0.51 -11.90 0.90
C CYS A 194 0.64 -11.55 -0.59
N ALA A 195 -0.07 -10.48 -0.98
CA ALA A 195 0.06 -9.82 -2.28
C ALA A 195 1.27 -8.87 -2.24
N TYR A 196 2.27 -9.13 -3.08
CA TYR A 196 3.43 -8.26 -3.22
C TYR A 196 3.14 -7.20 -4.27
N PHE A 197 3.14 -5.94 -3.86
CA PHE A 197 2.97 -4.81 -4.76
C PHE A 197 4.20 -3.90 -4.78
N VAL A 198 4.36 -3.24 -5.92
CA VAL A 198 5.40 -2.25 -6.17
C VAL A 198 4.73 -0.93 -6.53
N VAL A 199 5.21 0.15 -5.92
CA VAL A 199 4.88 1.51 -6.32
C VAL A 199 6.08 2.12 -6.99
N GLN A 200 5.88 2.63 -8.20
CA GLN A 200 6.91 3.31 -8.96
C GLN A 200 6.58 4.79 -9.10
N MET A 201 7.61 5.62 -9.10
CA MET A 201 7.54 7.03 -9.46
C MET A 201 8.47 7.27 -10.64
N ASN A 202 7.93 7.81 -11.73
CA ASN A 202 8.64 8.03 -13.00
C ASN A 202 9.31 6.78 -13.58
N GLY A 203 8.81 5.58 -13.26
CA GLY A 203 9.35 4.30 -13.71
C GLY A 203 10.47 3.73 -12.83
N SER A 204 10.78 4.36 -11.70
CA SER A 204 11.68 3.80 -10.68
C SER A 204 10.89 3.38 -9.45
N VAL A 205 11.30 2.27 -8.84
CA VAL A 205 10.70 1.77 -7.60
C VAL A 205 10.93 2.76 -6.48
N PHE A 206 9.87 3.09 -5.75
CA PHE A 206 9.89 3.97 -4.59
C PHE A 206 9.45 3.25 -3.31
N TRP A 207 8.54 2.29 -3.46
CA TRP A 207 8.00 1.53 -2.35
C TRP A 207 7.64 0.11 -2.78
N GLU A 208 7.92 -0.85 -1.92
CA GLU A 208 7.51 -2.24 -2.09
C GLU A 208 6.85 -2.71 -0.81
N SER A 209 5.82 -3.54 -0.92
CA SER A 209 5.22 -4.16 0.26
C SER A 209 4.51 -5.46 -0.06
N CYS A 210 4.44 -6.35 0.93
CA CYS A 210 3.64 -7.56 0.86
C CYS A 210 2.54 -7.53 1.92
N VAL A 211 1.28 -7.37 1.48
CA VAL A 211 0.12 -7.19 2.37
C VAL A 211 -0.78 -8.42 2.36
N SER A 212 -1.36 -8.72 3.52
CA SER A 212 -2.25 -9.87 3.70
C SER A 212 -3.55 -9.41 4.36
N PRO A 213 -4.72 -9.89 3.93
CA PRO A 213 -5.98 -9.57 4.60
C PRO A 213 -6.09 -10.19 5.99
N GLU A 214 -5.23 -11.16 6.32
CA GLU A 214 -5.20 -11.81 7.63
C GLU A 214 -4.38 -11.04 8.68
N SER A 215 -3.67 -9.99 8.27
CA SER A 215 -2.78 -9.23 9.14
C SER A 215 -2.86 -7.71 8.91
N PRO A 216 -2.93 -6.90 9.99
CA PRO A 216 -2.83 -5.44 9.89
C PRO A 216 -1.44 -4.95 9.51
N LEU A 217 -0.41 -5.82 9.52
CA LEU A 217 0.97 -5.45 9.25
C LEU A 217 1.50 -6.24 8.04
N PRO A 218 2.36 -5.63 7.21
CA PRO A 218 2.87 -6.27 6.01
C PRO A 218 3.90 -7.37 6.35
N GLY A 219 3.98 -8.41 5.51
CA GLY A 219 5.05 -9.41 5.58
C GLY A 219 6.42 -8.87 5.12
N TYR A 220 6.41 -7.83 4.29
CA TYR A 220 7.60 -7.18 3.75
C TYR A 220 7.33 -5.70 3.48
N MET A 221 8.34 -4.86 3.67
CA MET A 221 8.33 -3.48 3.19
C MET A 221 9.74 -3.03 2.83
N ALA A 222 9.87 -2.30 1.73
CA ALA A 222 11.09 -1.57 1.40
C ALA A 222 10.77 -0.16 0.86
N PHE A 223 11.62 0.79 1.21
CA PHE A 223 11.53 2.20 0.83
C PHE A 223 12.84 2.68 0.19
N TYR A 224 12.71 3.40 -0.93
CA TYR A 224 13.81 3.92 -1.73
C TYR A 224 13.72 5.46 -1.74
N GLU A 225 14.84 6.15 -1.48
CA GLU A 225 14.84 7.61 -1.32
C GLU A 225 15.03 8.34 -2.66
N GLU A 226 15.92 7.85 -3.53
CA GLU A 226 16.20 8.47 -4.82
C GLU A 226 15.73 7.62 -6.01
N GLU A 227 15.34 8.31 -7.08
CA GLU A 227 14.92 7.68 -8.34
C GLU A 227 16.08 6.88 -8.93
N GLY A 228 15.93 5.55 -9.01
CA GLY A 228 16.94 4.65 -9.57
C GLY A 228 17.91 4.05 -8.57
N ASP A 229 17.65 4.18 -7.26
CA ASP A 229 18.38 3.44 -6.25
C ASP A 229 18.21 1.93 -6.42
N ASP A 230 19.32 1.19 -6.39
CA ASP A 230 19.33 -0.28 -6.43
C ASP A 230 19.16 -0.91 -5.03
N GLU A 231 19.33 -0.13 -3.96
CA GLU A 231 19.26 -0.56 -2.57
C GLU A 231 18.27 0.32 -1.78
N PRO A 232 17.35 -0.25 -0.99
CA PRO A 232 16.44 0.54 -0.19
C PRO A 232 17.17 1.23 0.97
N VAL A 233 16.75 2.45 1.30
CA VAL A 233 17.25 3.15 2.48
C VAL A 233 16.68 2.57 3.78
N PHE A 234 15.61 1.79 3.67
CA PHE A 234 14.97 1.08 4.77
C PHE A 234 14.22 -0.15 4.25
N GLU A 235 14.49 -1.31 4.83
CA GLU A 235 13.82 -2.57 4.51
C GLU A 235 13.43 -3.31 5.81
N MET A 236 12.22 -3.88 5.82
CA MET A 236 11.67 -4.69 6.90
C MET A 236 11.18 -6.03 6.34
N THR A 237 11.72 -7.12 6.88
CA THR A 237 11.28 -8.48 6.51
C THR A 237 10.71 -9.19 7.72
N LEU A 238 9.49 -9.71 7.61
CA LEU A 238 8.85 -10.50 8.67
C LEU A 238 9.53 -11.88 8.77
N VAL A 239 10.10 -12.18 9.93
CA VAL A 239 10.83 -13.43 10.20
C VAL A 239 10.13 -14.34 11.22
N GLU A 240 9.21 -13.80 12.01
CA GLU A 240 8.34 -14.58 12.89
C GLU A 240 6.95 -13.98 12.93
N TYR A 241 5.93 -14.82 12.77
CA TYR A 241 4.53 -14.45 12.85
C TYR A 241 3.74 -15.41 13.72
N ARG A 242 2.88 -14.87 14.58
CA ARG A 242 1.85 -15.63 15.31
C ARG A 242 0.52 -14.91 15.14
N PRO A 243 -0.55 -15.58 14.64
CA PRO A 243 -1.80 -14.93 14.24
C PRO A 243 -2.70 -14.46 15.39
N GLY A 244 -2.35 -14.77 16.65
CA GLY A 244 -3.19 -14.49 17.82
C GLY A 244 -4.43 -15.38 17.92
N ASN A 245 -5.23 -15.13 18.96
CA ASN A 245 -6.49 -15.84 19.25
C ASN A 245 -7.72 -15.00 18.90
#